data_AF-A0A8B3F3D7-F1
#
_entry.id   AF-A0A8B3F3D7-F1
#
_cell.length_a   1.000
_cell.length_b   1.000
_cell.length_c   1.000
_cell.angle_alpha   90.00
_cell.angle_beta   90.00
_cell.angle_gamma   90.00
#
_symmetry.space_group_name_H-M   'P 1'
#
loop_
_entity.id
_entity.type
_entity.pdbx_description
1 polymer ?
#
loop_
_entity_poly.entity_id
_entity_poly.type
_entity_poly.pdbx_seq_one_letter_code
_entity_poly.pdbx_strand_id
1 'polypeptide(L)'
;MMENEPDFYPLTLASEKFQRDPDGLINDWLDHKIPLYIKLDALPCRIVRYIGGDNFLLEHWKRKIKTGVDYYQHEAMPEFKIRQFYPEKDAEIEARLLEGDLGLCRYTYNGHAHGYWRVKATPVTRFAEGHYVLADMDTIRENNNISSAISVYGKDDWDYLMFPDKVCKDKSELFFDSKTLLSKSEESMPEKKKEKQTRISRPERIALYVMLNEHYLDGNNEVNYSKMAEMLTVTARKHGFSQPFSDDTIAEWLKRFEDKKE
;
A
#
# COMPACT_ATOMS: atom_id res chain seq x y z
N MET A 1 5.28 -15.76 -32.09
CA MET A 1 4.35 -14.65 -31.81
C MET A 1 3.23 -15.23 -30.97
N MET A 2 3.22 -15.02 -29.66
CA MET A 2 2.04 -15.28 -28.84
C MET A 2 1.30 -13.96 -28.77
N GLU A 3 0.09 -13.92 -29.33
CA GLU A 3 -0.82 -12.79 -29.24
C GLU A 3 -1.12 -12.51 -27.76
N ASN A 4 -1.26 -11.21 -27.46
CA ASN A 4 -1.46 -10.64 -26.12
C ASN A 4 -2.66 -11.29 -25.41
N GLU A 5 -2.41 -12.33 -24.61
CA GLU A 5 -3.42 -12.80 -23.66
C GLU A 5 -3.66 -11.67 -22.63
N PRO A 6 -4.92 -11.32 -22.31
CA PRO A 6 -5.20 -10.29 -21.33
C PRO A 6 -4.64 -10.72 -19.97
N ASP A 7 -3.79 -9.89 -19.36
CA ASP A 7 -3.23 -10.19 -18.04
C ASP A 7 -4.31 -10.22 -16.94
N PHE A 8 -5.45 -9.55 -17.17
CA PHE A 8 -6.54 -9.38 -16.22
C PHE A 8 -7.78 -10.19 -16.63
N TYR A 9 -8.24 -11.05 -15.73
CA TYR A 9 -9.38 -11.95 -15.94
C TYR A 9 -10.50 -11.63 -14.96
N PRO A 10 -11.78 -11.58 -15.39
CA PRO A 10 -12.92 -11.67 -14.48
C PRO A 10 -12.77 -12.86 -13.52
N LEU A 11 -13.24 -12.73 -12.28
CA LEU A 11 -13.04 -13.78 -11.26
C LEU A 11 -13.53 -15.17 -11.68
N THR A 12 -14.62 -15.25 -12.45
CA THR A 12 -15.16 -16.52 -12.98
C THR A 12 -14.17 -17.19 -13.94
N LEU A 13 -13.62 -16.44 -14.89
CA LEU A 13 -12.61 -16.96 -15.83
C LEU A 13 -11.28 -17.27 -15.14
N ALA A 14 -10.88 -16.45 -14.17
CA ALA A 14 -9.71 -16.73 -13.34
C ALA A 14 -9.88 -18.05 -12.58
N SER A 15 -11.08 -18.33 -12.08
CA SER A 15 -11.38 -19.58 -11.39
C SER A 15 -11.20 -20.80 -12.28
N GLU A 16 -11.75 -20.77 -13.50
CA GLU A 16 -11.62 -21.86 -14.47
C GLU A 16 -10.15 -22.07 -14.87
N LYS A 17 -9.42 -20.99 -15.15
CA LYS A 17 -8.05 -21.05 -15.65
C LYS A 17 -7.04 -21.47 -14.58
N PHE A 18 -7.23 -21.03 -13.33
CA PHE A 18 -6.28 -21.23 -12.24
C PHE A 18 -6.75 -22.23 -11.19
N GLN A 19 -7.88 -22.91 -11.42
CA GLN A 19 -8.50 -23.88 -10.51
C GLN A 19 -8.67 -23.33 -9.08
N ARG A 20 -9.07 -22.06 -8.99
CA ARG A 20 -9.30 -21.36 -7.71
C ARG A 20 -10.72 -20.87 -7.64
N ASP A 21 -11.46 -21.33 -6.64
CA ASP A 21 -12.81 -20.88 -6.38
C ASP A 21 -12.94 -19.33 -6.33
N PRO A 22 -13.94 -18.70 -6.98
CA PRO A 22 -14.10 -17.26 -6.99
C PRO A 22 -14.28 -16.66 -5.58
N ASP A 23 -15.01 -17.34 -4.69
CA ASP A 23 -15.16 -16.89 -3.31
C ASP A 23 -13.84 -17.03 -2.55
N GLY A 24 -13.05 -18.05 -2.85
CA GLY A 24 -11.65 -18.18 -2.41
C GLY A 24 -10.78 -16.98 -2.83
N LEU A 25 -10.88 -16.50 -4.07
CA LEU A 25 -10.16 -15.30 -4.53
C LEU A 25 -10.64 -14.03 -3.81
N ILE A 26 -11.95 -13.88 -3.61
CA ILE A 26 -12.50 -12.75 -2.85
C ILE A 26 -11.99 -12.79 -1.40
N ASN A 27 -12.00 -13.95 -0.75
CA ASN A 27 -11.50 -14.10 0.62
C ASN A 27 -10.00 -13.78 0.72
N ASP A 28 -9.19 -14.27 -0.22
CA ASP A 28 -7.76 -13.93 -0.28
C ASP A 28 -7.55 -12.42 -0.46
N TRP A 29 -8.40 -11.74 -1.22
CA TRP A 29 -8.37 -10.29 -1.38
C TRP A 29 -8.82 -9.52 -0.13
N LEU A 30 -9.90 -9.97 0.52
CA LEU A 30 -10.39 -9.44 1.79
C LEU A 30 -9.36 -9.58 2.93
N ASP A 31 -8.48 -10.60 2.84
CA ASP A 31 -7.34 -10.81 3.73
C ASP A 31 -6.05 -10.13 3.24
N HIS A 32 -6.12 -9.32 2.18
CA HIS A 32 -4.98 -8.61 1.57
C HIS A 32 -3.84 -9.52 1.06
N LYS A 33 -4.11 -10.80 0.77
CA LYS A 33 -3.13 -11.77 0.26
C LYS A 33 -2.92 -11.67 -1.25
N ILE A 34 -3.91 -11.12 -1.96
CA ILE A 34 -3.85 -10.84 -3.40
C ILE A 34 -4.47 -9.47 -3.71
N PRO A 35 -3.98 -8.75 -4.72
CA PRO A 35 -4.68 -7.62 -5.28
C PRO A 35 -5.81 -8.08 -6.21
N LEU A 36 -6.93 -7.36 -6.18
CA LEU A 36 -7.95 -7.40 -7.23
C LEU A 36 -8.05 -6.03 -7.88
N TYR A 37 -8.68 -5.98 -9.04
CA TYR A 37 -8.77 -4.80 -9.89
C TYR A 37 -10.20 -4.56 -10.34
N ILE A 38 -10.51 -3.31 -10.65
CA ILE A 38 -11.72 -2.92 -11.39
C ILE A 38 -11.30 -2.32 -12.72
N LYS A 39 -12.07 -2.60 -13.78
CA LYS A 39 -11.90 -1.92 -15.06
C LYS A 39 -12.73 -0.63 -15.05
N LEU A 40 -12.07 0.50 -15.24
CA LEU A 40 -12.69 1.80 -15.40
C LEU A 40 -12.70 2.18 -16.88
N ASP A 41 -13.80 2.77 -17.33
CA ASP A 41 -13.96 3.25 -18.70
C ASP A 41 -14.39 4.71 -18.66
N ALA A 42 -13.42 5.61 -18.81
CA ALA A 42 -13.61 7.05 -18.76
C ALA A 42 -14.41 7.52 -17.53
N LEU A 43 -14.19 6.93 -16.36
CA LEU A 43 -14.98 7.27 -15.17
C LEU A 43 -14.50 8.63 -14.61
N PRO A 44 -15.36 9.66 -14.52
CA PRO A 44 -14.99 10.95 -13.95
C PRO A 44 -14.63 10.80 -12.47
N CYS A 45 -13.44 11.30 -12.10
CA CYS A 45 -12.93 11.21 -10.74
C CYS A 45 -11.79 12.22 -10.51
N ARG A 46 -11.29 12.26 -9.29
CA ARG A 46 -10.07 12.99 -8.92
C ARG A 46 -8.97 11.98 -8.65
N ILE A 47 -7.75 12.27 -9.09
CA ILE A 47 -6.58 11.51 -8.65
C ILE A 47 -5.84 12.29 -7.57
N VAL A 48 -5.40 11.58 -6.53
CA VAL A 48 -4.41 12.05 -5.58
C VAL A 48 -3.10 11.34 -5.90
N ARG A 49 -2.07 12.15 -6.15
CA ARG A 49 -0.73 11.66 -6.48
C ARG A 49 0.30 12.12 -5.47
N TYR A 50 1.19 11.23 -5.08
CA TYR A 50 2.35 11.57 -4.28
C TYR A 50 3.61 11.39 -5.12
N ILE A 51 4.33 12.49 -5.31
CA ILE A 51 5.54 12.49 -6.12
C ILE A 51 6.67 13.07 -5.28
N GLY A 52 7.83 12.41 -5.31
CA GLY A 52 9.04 12.93 -4.70
C GLY A 52 9.39 14.31 -5.24
N GLY A 53 9.61 15.26 -4.34
CA GLY A 53 9.94 16.62 -4.71
C GLY A 53 10.03 17.59 -3.55
N ASP A 54 10.57 18.75 -3.87
CA ASP A 54 10.61 19.95 -3.04
C ASP A 54 9.78 21.07 -3.70
N ASN A 55 9.85 22.28 -3.15
CA ASN A 55 9.18 23.44 -3.71
C ASN A 55 9.58 23.76 -5.15
N PHE A 56 10.83 23.49 -5.54
CA PHE A 56 11.31 23.74 -6.90
C PHE A 56 10.67 22.75 -7.90
N LEU A 57 10.54 21.49 -7.50
CA LEU A 57 9.96 20.45 -8.34
C LEU A 57 8.43 20.51 -8.45
N LEU A 58 7.78 21.29 -7.59
CA LEU A 58 6.32 21.41 -7.54
C LEU A 58 5.71 21.90 -8.86
N GLU A 59 6.23 23.01 -9.40
CA GLU A 59 5.78 23.54 -10.70
C GLU A 59 6.25 22.68 -11.88
N HIS A 60 7.42 22.05 -11.75
CA HIS A 60 7.91 21.13 -12.76
C HIS A 60 6.95 19.94 -12.96
N TRP A 61 6.47 19.33 -11.88
CA TRP A 61 5.52 18.21 -11.94
C TRP A 61 4.13 18.64 -12.39
N LYS A 62 3.63 19.81 -11.94
CA LYS A 62 2.38 20.38 -12.47
C LYS A 62 2.44 20.51 -14.00
N ARG A 63 3.53 21.05 -14.52
CA ARG A 63 3.73 21.17 -15.98
C ARG A 63 3.68 19.81 -16.65
N LYS A 64 4.37 18.80 -16.11
CA LYS A 64 4.37 17.44 -16.67
C LYS A 64 2.97 16.81 -16.72
N ILE A 65 2.17 16.99 -15.66
CA ILE A 65 0.78 16.55 -15.61
C ILE A 65 -0.05 17.26 -16.70
N LYS A 66 0.08 18.58 -16.81
CA LYS A 66 -0.64 19.37 -17.82
C LYS A 66 -0.24 19.03 -19.25
N THR A 67 1.02 18.71 -19.50
CA THR A 67 1.52 18.36 -20.85
C THR A 67 1.35 16.89 -21.21
N GLY A 68 0.72 16.07 -20.34
CA GLY A 68 0.45 14.66 -20.66
C GLY A 68 1.66 13.73 -20.60
N VAL A 69 2.76 14.14 -19.95
CA VAL A 69 4.00 13.35 -19.85
C VAL A 69 4.13 12.63 -18.51
N ASP A 70 3.05 12.63 -17.73
CA ASP A 70 2.98 12.04 -16.40
C ASP A 70 2.87 10.51 -16.42
N TYR A 71 3.12 9.90 -15.26
CA TYR A 71 3.21 8.44 -15.08
C TYR A 71 1.98 7.66 -15.56
N TYR A 72 0.77 8.20 -15.36
CA TYR A 72 -0.48 7.57 -15.80
C TYR A 72 -1.02 8.15 -17.12
N GLN A 73 -0.26 9.00 -17.81
CA GLN A 73 -0.72 9.71 -19.02
C GLN A 73 0.06 9.32 -20.28
N HIS A 74 1.36 9.03 -20.15
CA HIS A 74 2.25 8.93 -21.29
C HIS A 74 2.50 7.49 -21.72
N GLU A 75 2.47 7.20 -23.02
CA GLU A 75 2.61 5.85 -23.59
C GLU A 75 3.92 5.14 -23.29
N ALA A 76 5.00 5.91 -23.08
CA ALA A 76 6.29 5.38 -22.67
C ALA A 76 6.33 4.91 -21.20
N MET A 77 5.30 5.21 -20.40
CA MET A 77 5.26 4.84 -18.99
C MET A 77 4.76 3.41 -18.82
N PRO A 78 5.30 2.62 -17.86
CA PRO A 78 4.93 1.22 -17.68
C PRO A 78 3.43 0.99 -17.42
N GLU A 79 2.79 1.93 -16.73
CA GLU A 79 1.38 1.80 -16.36
C GLU A 79 0.42 2.09 -17.51
N PHE A 80 0.86 2.74 -18.59
CA PHE A 80 -0.05 3.24 -19.63
C PHE A 80 -0.92 2.17 -20.29
N LYS A 81 -0.43 0.93 -20.39
CA LYS A 81 -1.21 -0.20 -20.94
C LYS A 81 -2.16 -0.84 -19.92
N ILE A 82 -1.95 -0.56 -18.64
CA ILE A 82 -2.69 -1.14 -17.51
C ILE A 82 -3.75 -0.16 -17.04
N ARG A 83 -3.35 1.08 -16.74
CA ARG A 83 -4.20 2.14 -16.19
C ARG A 83 -3.75 3.50 -16.67
N GLN A 84 -4.73 4.32 -16.99
CA GLN A 84 -4.53 5.67 -17.50
C GLN A 84 -5.39 6.64 -16.72
N PHE A 85 -4.89 7.86 -16.55
CA PHE A 85 -5.66 8.95 -16.00
C PHE A 85 -5.47 10.17 -16.88
N TYR A 86 -6.56 10.67 -17.48
CA TYR A 86 -6.52 11.85 -18.33
C TYR A 86 -7.11 13.04 -17.56
N PRO A 87 -6.32 14.07 -17.20
CA PRO A 87 -6.82 15.28 -16.59
C PRO A 87 -7.90 15.93 -17.47
N GLU A 88 -8.86 16.58 -16.84
CA GLU A 88 -9.78 17.47 -17.56
C GLU A 88 -8.99 18.58 -18.27
N LYS A 89 -9.54 19.07 -19.38
CA LYS A 89 -8.96 20.22 -20.07
C LYS A 89 -8.93 21.40 -19.10
N ASP A 90 -7.76 22.01 -18.97
CA ASP A 90 -7.53 23.14 -18.05
C ASP A 90 -7.77 22.81 -16.56
N ALA A 91 -7.68 21.53 -16.17
CA ALA A 91 -7.88 21.12 -14.77
C ALA A 91 -6.96 21.90 -13.81
N GLU A 92 -7.54 22.40 -12.73
CA GLU A 92 -6.78 22.97 -11.62
C GLU A 92 -6.03 21.84 -10.89
N ILE A 93 -4.73 22.06 -10.70
CA ILE A 93 -3.88 21.12 -9.96
C ILE A 93 -3.58 21.73 -8.61
N GLU A 94 -4.31 21.26 -7.59
CA GLU A 94 -3.98 21.52 -6.20
C GLU A 94 -2.68 20.79 -5.88
N ALA A 95 -1.63 21.53 -5.54
CA ALA A 95 -0.36 20.94 -5.15
C ALA A 95 0.12 21.55 -3.85
N ARG A 96 0.58 20.68 -2.94
CA ARG A 96 1.17 21.10 -1.67
C ARG A 96 2.35 20.21 -1.30
N LEU A 97 3.37 20.81 -0.72
CA LEU A 97 4.43 20.09 -0.04
C LEU A 97 3.83 19.45 1.22
N LEU A 98 4.21 18.21 1.51
CA LEU A 98 3.89 17.61 2.81
C LEU A 98 4.95 18.02 3.83
N GLU A 99 4.49 18.43 5.02
CA GLU A 99 5.36 18.82 6.12
C GLU A 99 6.07 17.60 6.75
N GLY A 100 7.25 17.84 7.32
CA GLY A 100 8.21 16.81 7.74
C GLY A 100 9.08 16.39 6.56
N ASP A 101 10.36 16.09 6.79
CA ASP A 101 11.44 15.84 5.80
C ASP A 101 11.23 14.64 4.84
N LEU A 102 9.99 14.33 4.47
CA LEU A 102 9.59 13.26 3.57
C LEU A 102 9.96 13.56 2.11
N GLY A 103 10.17 14.84 1.74
CA GLY A 103 10.47 15.25 0.37
C GLY A 103 9.37 14.79 -0.61
N LEU A 104 8.11 14.90 -0.20
CA LEU A 104 6.94 14.46 -0.96
C LEU A 104 6.01 15.64 -1.22
N CYS A 105 5.53 15.74 -2.46
CA CYS A 105 4.49 16.66 -2.87
C CYS A 105 3.21 15.86 -3.15
N ARG A 106 2.08 16.36 -2.65
CA ARG A 106 0.74 15.86 -2.98
C ARG A 106 0.15 16.71 -4.10
N TYR A 107 -0.29 16.07 -5.17
CA TYR A 107 -1.03 16.69 -6.28
C TYR A 107 -2.44 16.13 -6.32
N THR A 108 -3.44 16.97 -6.55
CA THR A 108 -4.83 16.55 -6.68
C THR A 108 -5.50 17.32 -7.81
N TYR A 109 -6.14 16.59 -8.73
CA TYR A 109 -6.75 17.17 -9.92
C TYR A 109 -7.84 16.26 -10.49
N ASN A 110 -8.79 16.88 -11.20
CA ASN A 110 -9.91 16.20 -11.84
C ASN A 110 -9.49 15.57 -13.17
N GLY A 111 -10.18 14.51 -13.55
CA GLY A 111 -9.94 13.79 -14.79
C GLY A 111 -10.82 12.56 -14.95
N HIS A 112 -10.41 11.70 -15.89
CA HIS A 112 -11.10 10.47 -16.22
C HIS A 112 -10.12 9.29 -16.09
N ALA A 113 -10.52 8.28 -15.34
CA ALA A 113 -9.73 7.07 -15.15
C ALA A 113 -10.14 5.99 -16.15
N HIS A 114 -9.15 5.34 -16.75
CA HIS A 114 -9.31 4.24 -17.70
C HIS A 114 -8.43 3.04 -17.31
N GLY A 115 -8.84 1.85 -17.74
CA GLY A 115 -8.07 0.62 -17.56
C GLY A 115 -8.29 -0.03 -16.19
N TYR A 116 -7.35 -0.89 -15.78
CA TYR A 116 -7.43 -1.72 -14.59
C TYR A 116 -6.75 -1.05 -13.39
N TRP A 117 -7.58 -0.56 -12.48
CA TRP A 117 -7.17 0.08 -11.23
C TRP A 117 -7.28 -0.90 -10.06
N ARG A 118 -6.31 -0.85 -9.14
CA ARG A 118 -6.26 -1.80 -8.03
C ARG A 118 -7.29 -1.40 -6.98
N VAL A 119 -7.99 -2.36 -6.42
CA VAL A 119 -8.94 -2.12 -5.34
C VAL A 119 -8.49 -2.77 -4.05
N LYS A 120 -8.76 -2.08 -2.93
CA LYS A 120 -8.54 -2.64 -1.60
C LYS A 120 -9.81 -2.60 -0.78
N ALA A 121 -10.07 -3.73 -0.14
CA ALA A 121 -11.05 -3.85 0.91
C ALA A 121 -10.63 -3.05 2.16
N THR A 122 -11.60 -2.67 2.97
CA THR A 122 -11.45 -2.26 4.36
C THR A 122 -11.68 -3.45 5.28
N PRO A 123 -11.32 -3.38 6.58
CA PRO A 123 -11.58 -4.47 7.53
C PRO A 123 -13.05 -4.92 7.60
N VAL A 124 -13.99 -4.01 7.35
CA VAL A 124 -15.43 -4.28 7.40
C VAL A 124 -16.05 -4.63 6.05
N THR A 125 -15.29 -4.57 4.95
CA THR A 125 -15.78 -4.89 3.58
C THR A 125 -16.34 -6.31 3.47
N ARG A 126 -15.82 -7.23 4.28
CA ARG A 126 -16.29 -8.63 4.35
C ARG A 126 -17.75 -8.78 4.79
N PHE A 127 -18.34 -7.73 5.37
CA PHE A 127 -19.75 -7.70 5.79
C PHE A 127 -20.67 -7.10 4.73
N ALA A 128 -20.18 -6.86 3.50
CA ALA A 128 -21.02 -6.42 2.39
C ALA A 128 -22.01 -7.53 1.97
N GLU A 129 -23.31 -7.24 2.04
CA GLU A 129 -24.36 -8.16 1.57
C GLU A 129 -24.68 -8.01 0.07
N GLY A 130 -24.03 -7.08 -0.63
CA GLY A 130 -24.31 -6.78 -2.04
C GLY A 130 -23.13 -6.13 -2.77
N HIS A 131 -23.40 -5.08 -3.52
CA HIS A 131 -22.40 -4.34 -4.29
C HIS A 131 -21.35 -3.68 -3.38
N TYR A 132 -20.12 -3.59 -3.88
CA TYR A 132 -19.10 -2.73 -3.30
C TYR A 132 -19.32 -1.29 -3.74
N VAL A 133 -18.90 -0.33 -2.91
CA VAL A 133 -19.01 1.10 -3.16
C VAL A 133 -17.60 1.67 -3.20
N LEU A 134 -17.25 2.33 -4.30
CA LEU A 134 -16.00 3.06 -4.39
C LEU A 134 -16.12 4.26 -3.45
N ALA A 135 -15.26 4.30 -2.44
CA ALA A 135 -15.29 5.33 -1.42
C ALA A 135 -13.95 6.07 -1.36
N ASP A 136 -14.02 7.37 -1.10
CA ASP A 136 -12.85 8.21 -0.95
C ASP A 136 -12.01 7.76 0.25
N MET A 137 -10.70 7.81 0.07
CA MET A 137 -9.77 7.47 1.15
C MET A 137 -9.97 8.32 2.39
N ASP A 138 -10.34 9.59 2.24
CA ASP A 138 -10.60 10.49 3.35
C ASP A 138 -11.86 10.03 4.12
N THR A 139 -12.94 9.69 3.39
CA THR A 139 -14.15 9.09 3.98
C THR A 139 -13.88 7.76 4.70
N ILE A 140 -13.02 6.90 4.14
CA ILE A 140 -12.66 5.62 4.77
C ILE A 140 -11.82 5.83 6.04
N ARG A 141 -10.94 6.85 6.04
CA ARG A 141 -10.12 7.21 7.21
C ARG A 141 -10.96 7.79 8.33
N GLU A 142 -11.94 8.61 8.01
CA GLU A 142 -12.84 9.24 8.99
C GLU A 142 -13.93 8.28 9.47
N ASN A 143 -14.42 7.39 8.59
CA ASN A 143 -15.50 6.47 8.88
C ASN A 143 -15.24 5.07 8.26
N ASN A 144 -14.47 4.26 8.98
CA ASN A 144 -14.08 2.93 8.57
C ASN A 144 -15.15 1.84 8.78
N ASN A 145 -16.39 2.21 9.12
CA ASN A 145 -17.48 1.28 9.43
C ASN A 145 -18.44 1.02 8.25
N ILE A 146 -18.10 1.48 7.05
CA ILE A 146 -18.92 1.27 5.85
C ILE A 146 -18.63 -0.11 5.27
N SER A 147 -19.49 -1.09 5.55
CA SER A 147 -19.28 -2.51 5.19
C SER A 147 -19.18 -2.80 3.70
N SER A 148 -19.56 -1.89 2.81
CA SER A 148 -19.43 -2.04 1.36
C SER A 148 -18.27 -1.23 0.76
N ALA A 149 -17.58 -0.41 1.55
CA ALA A 149 -16.59 0.53 1.03
C ALA A 149 -15.34 -0.19 0.53
N ILE A 150 -14.82 0.25 -0.63
CA ILE A 150 -13.52 -0.14 -1.16
C ILE A 150 -12.80 1.10 -1.71
N SER A 151 -11.48 1.11 -1.56
CA SER A 151 -10.62 2.18 -2.09
C SER A 151 -10.03 1.78 -3.43
N VAL A 152 -9.83 2.76 -4.31
CA VAL A 152 -9.22 2.55 -5.63
C VAL A 152 -7.84 3.20 -5.68
N TYR A 153 -6.83 2.40 -6.00
CA TYR A 153 -5.42 2.77 -5.99
C TYR A 153 -4.79 2.65 -7.37
N GLY A 154 -3.74 3.46 -7.59
CA GLY A 154 -2.85 3.37 -8.73
C GLY A 154 -1.90 2.18 -8.64
N LYS A 155 -0.64 2.40 -9.03
CA LYS A 155 0.41 1.37 -9.00
C LYS A 155 0.63 0.77 -7.61
N ASP A 156 0.70 1.65 -6.63
CA ASP A 156 1.02 1.34 -5.25
C ASP A 156 -0.01 1.97 -4.32
N ASP A 157 0.27 1.96 -3.02
CA ASP A 157 -0.63 2.44 -1.98
C ASP A 157 -0.59 3.97 -1.82
N TRP A 158 0.23 4.68 -2.59
CA TRP A 158 0.37 6.12 -2.50
C TRP A 158 -0.67 6.83 -3.33
N ASP A 159 -0.76 6.47 -4.62
CA ASP A 159 -1.68 7.13 -5.54
C ASP A 159 -3.08 6.50 -5.46
N TYR A 160 -4.12 7.31 -5.37
CA TYR A 160 -5.50 6.82 -5.27
C TYR A 160 -6.50 7.73 -5.99
N LEU A 161 -7.67 7.17 -6.29
CA LEU A 161 -8.79 7.88 -6.89
C LEU A 161 -9.82 8.28 -5.83
N MET A 162 -10.48 9.40 -6.05
CA MET A 162 -11.63 9.88 -5.29
C MET A 162 -12.79 10.14 -6.25
N PHE A 163 -14.00 9.76 -5.87
CA PHE A 163 -15.17 9.77 -6.74
C PHE A 163 -16.18 10.80 -6.22
N PRO A 164 -16.59 11.78 -7.04
CA PRO A 164 -17.55 12.79 -6.60
C PRO A 164 -18.94 12.20 -6.35
N ASP A 165 -19.28 11.17 -7.11
CA ASP A 165 -20.54 10.44 -7.01
C ASP A 165 -20.35 9.05 -6.45
N LYS A 166 -21.39 8.51 -5.84
CA LYS A 166 -21.40 7.13 -5.36
C LYS A 166 -21.36 6.16 -6.55
N VAL A 167 -20.28 5.40 -6.65
CA VAL A 167 -20.12 4.36 -7.68
C VAL A 167 -20.24 2.98 -7.05
N CYS A 168 -21.22 2.19 -7.49
CA CYS A 168 -21.40 0.81 -7.06
C CYS A 168 -20.76 -0.15 -8.07
N LYS A 169 -20.13 -1.21 -7.56
CA LYS A 169 -19.50 -2.27 -8.34
C LYS A 169 -19.95 -3.65 -7.86
N ASP A 170 -20.38 -4.48 -8.79
CA ASP A 170 -20.68 -5.88 -8.51
C ASP A 170 -19.41 -6.71 -8.32
N LYS A 171 -19.51 -7.84 -7.62
CA LYS A 171 -18.40 -8.78 -7.46
C LYS A 171 -17.87 -9.30 -8.81
N SER A 172 -18.75 -9.46 -9.80
CA SER A 172 -18.39 -9.86 -11.17
C SER A 172 -17.58 -8.81 -11.93
N GLU A 173 -17.57 -7.55 -11.48
CA GLU A 173 -16.75 -6.47 -12.05
C GLU A 173 -15.33 -6.44 -11.46
N LEU A 174 -14.97 -7.41 -10.62
CA LEU A 174 -13.62 -7.60 -10.12
C LEU A 174 -12.80 -8.47 -11.07
N PHE A 175 -11.53 -8.09 -11.21
CA PHE A 175 -10.57 -8.73 -12.08
C PHE A 175 -9.34 -9.18 -11.30
N PHE A 176 -8.81 -10.33 -11.67
CA PHE A 176 -7.59 -10.93 -11.16
C PHE A 176 -6.46 -10.79 -12.17
N ASP A 177 -5.30 -10.30 -11.74
CA ASP A 177 -4.09 -10.25 -12.56
C ASP A 177 -3.36 -11.61 -12.48
N SER A 178 -3.32 -12.32 -13.61
CA SER A 178 -2.64 -13.62 -13.75
C SER A 178 -1.15 -13.59 -13.42
N LYS A 179 -0.48 -12.44 -13.60
CA LYS A 179 0.94 -12.27 -13.24
C LYS A 179 1.19 -12.38 -11.74
N THR A 180 0.18 -12.14 -10.91
CA THR A 180 0.23 -12.34 -9.46
C THR A 180 0.60 -13.78 -9.09
N LEU A 181 0.24 -14.77 -9.92
CA LEU A 181 0.58 -16.18 -9.68
C LEU A 181 2.03 -16.49 -10.09
N LEU A 182 2.50 -15.89 -11.19
CA LEU A 182 3.88 -16.06 -11.67
C LEU A 182 4.89 -15.55 -10.63
N SER A 183 4.58 -14.44 -9.96
CA SER A 183 5.40 -13.94 -8.84
C SER A 183 5.44 -14.88 -7.63
N LYS A 184 4.44 -15.76 -7.45
CA LYS A 184 4.43 -16.75 -6.35
C LYS A 184 5.15 -18.05 -6.73
N SER A 185 5.18 -18.44 -8.02
CA SER A 185 5.91 -19.63 -8.48
C SER A 185 7.43 -19.44 -8.56
N GLU A 186 7.91 -18.21 -8.78
CA GLU A 186 9.35 -17.91 -8.69
C GLU A 186 9.86 -17.94 -7.23
N GLU A 187 8.97 -17.86 -6.24
CA GLU A 187 9.32 -18.03 -4.83
C GLU A 187 9.30 -19.49 -4.34
N SER A 188 8.89 -20.45 -5.17
CA SER A 188 8.89 -21.88 -4.84
C SER A 188 10.15 -22.60 -5.33
N MET A 189 11.30 -22.18 -4.83
CA MET A 189 12.48 -23.05 -4.68
C MET A 189 12.94 -22.93 -3.23
N PRO A 190 13.11 -24.04 -2.48
CA PRO A 190 13.48 -23.98 -1.08
C PRO A 190 14.98 -23.76 -0.95
N GLU A 191 15.43 -22.56 -1.26
CA GLU A 191 16.67 -22.07 -0.68
C GLU A 191 16.33 -21.52 0.70
N LYS A 192 17.09 -21.95 1.72
CA LYS A 192 16.97 -21.47 3.11
C LYS A 192 16.88 -19.94 3.12
N LYS A 193 15.66 -19.39 3.21
CA LYS A 193 15.41 -17.96 3.33
C LYS A 193 16.06 -17.51 4.64
N LYS A 194 17.17 -16.78 4.56
CA LYS A 194 17.56 -15.86 5.63
C LYS A 194 16.39 -14.92 5.83
N GLU A 195 15.83 -14.89 7.04
CA GLU A 195 14.75 -13.98 7.41
C GLU A 195 15.12 -12.56 6.99
N LYS A 196 14.36 -12.00 6.04
CA LYS A 196 14.48 -10.58 5.69
C LYS A 196 13.94 -9.79 6.87
N GLN A 197 14.83 -9.20 7.66
CA GLN A 197 14.48 -8.27 8.74
C GLN A 197 13.58 -7.16 8.17
N THR A 198 12.35 -7.08 8.67
CA THR A 198 11.44 -5.96 8.44
C THR A 198 12.09 -4.68 8.94
N ARG A 199 12.27 -3.72 8.04
CA ARG A 199 12.96 -2.46 8.34
C ARG A 199 12.02 -1.55 9.13
N ILE A 200 12.19 -1.52 10.45
CA ILE A 200 11.48 -0.60 11.36
C ILE A 200 11.69 0.85 10.88
N SER A 201 10.65 1.70 10.86
CA SER A 201 10.75 3.11 10.46
C SER A 201 11.53 3.95 11.49
N ARG A 202 12.02 5.16 11.13
CA ARG A 202 12.82 6.02 12.03
C ARG A 202 12.04 6.46 13.30
N PRO A 203 10.75 6.82 13.24
CA PRO A 203 9.98 7.18 14.44
C PRO A 203 9.73 6.00 15.38
N GLU A 204 9.34 4.85 14.85
CA GLU A 204 9.16 3.60 15.64
C GLU A 204 10.47 3.20 16.33
N ARG A 205 11.58 3.39 15.63
CA ARG A 205 12.94 3.24 16.14
C ARG A 205 13.19 4.15 17.35
N ILE A 206 12.93 5.45 17.23
CA ILE A 206 13.14 6.41 18.33
C ILE A 206 12.25 6.05 19.52
N ALA A 207 10.98 5.69 19.29
CA ALA A 207 10.07 5.26 20.34
C ALA A 207 10.58 4.02 21.09
N LEU A 208 11.08 3.02 20.36
CA LEU A 208 11.70 1.83 20.96
C LEU A 208 12.95 2.17 21.77
N TYR A 209 13.81 3.07 21.28
CA TYR A 209 15.00 3.51 22.02
C TYR A 209 14.65 4.22 23.32
N VAL A 210 13.66 5.13 23.30
CA VAL A 210 13.20 5.85 24.49
C VAL A 210 12.60 4.85 25.49
N MET A 211 11.71 3.97 25.05
CA MET A 211 11.11 2.95 25.92
C MET A 211 12.15 2.05 26.60
N LEU A 212 13.17 1.61 25.86
CA LEU A 212 14.23 0.74 26.41
C LEU A 212 15.12 1.48 27.41
N ASN A 213 15.48 2.73 27.15
CA ASN A 213 16.33 3.53 28.04
C ASN A 213 15.58 4.15 29.22
N GLU A 214 14.26 4.30 29.18
CA GLU A 214 13.50 4.84 30.31
C GLU A 214 13.02 3.74 31.26
N HIS A 215 12.69 2.55 30.75
CA HIS A 215 12.03 1.51 31.54
C HIS A 215 12.87 0.29 31.89
N TYR A 216 14.04 0.11 31.27
CA TYR A 216 14.83 -1.12 31.42
C TYR A 216 16.28 -0.90 31.88
N LEU A 217 16.61 0.26 32.43
CA LEU A 217 17.90 0.50 33.08
C LEU A 217 18.07 -0.37 34.33
N ASP A 218 19.32 -0.66 34.67
CA ASP A 218 19.63 -1.33 35.94
C ASP A 218 19.58 -0.36 37.14
N GLY A 219 19.82 -0.89 38.34
CA GLY A 219 19.76 -0.09 39.57
C GLY A 219 20.79 1.04 39.66
N ASN A 220 21.76 1.09 38.75
CA ASN A 220 22.80 2.12 38.65
C ASN A 220 22.56 3.10 37.49
N ASN A 221 21.36 3.07 36.86
CA ASN A 221 21.02 3.82 35.64
C ASN A 221 21.88 3.45 34.41
N GLU A 222 22.48 2.26 34.40
CA GLU A 222 23.25 1.76 33.25
C GLU A 222 22.44 0.77 32.41
N VAL A 223 22.81 0.65 31.14
CA VAL A 223 22.17 -0.27 30.19
C VAL A 223 22.63 -1.70 30.48
N ASN A 224 21.70 -2.54 30.94
CA ASN A 224 21.96 -3.97 31.15
C ASN A 224 21.22 -4.82 30.11
N TYR A 225 21.93 -5.16 29.03
CA TYR A 225 21.39 -5.88 27.86
C TYR A 225 20.78 -7.25 28.20
N SER A 226 21.38 -7.97 29.15
CA SER A 226 20.91 -9.30 29.56
C SER A 226 19.55 -9.21 30.27
N LYS A 227 19.42 -8.26 31.21
CA LYS A 227 18.16 -8.00 31.91
C LYS A 227 17.07 -7.48 30.97
N MET A 228 17.44 -6.62 30.01
CA MET A 228 16.52 -6.14 28.97
C MET A 228 15.97 -7.29 28.13
N ALA A 229 16.84 -8.17 27.64
CA ALA A 229 16.45 -9.32 26.82
C ALA A 229 15.51 -10.28 27.58
N GLU A 230 15.78 -10.53 28.87
CA GLU A 230 14.92 -11.34 29.72
C GLU A 230 13.53 -10.71 29.90
N MET A 231 13.46 -9.44 30.28
CA MET A 231 12.18 -8.75 30.52
C MET A 231 11.34 -8.62 29.24
N LEU A 232 11.97 -8.34 28.10
CA LEU A 232 11.29 -8.30 26.80
C LEU A 232 10.77 -9.68 26.40
N THR A 233 11.55 -10.74 26.65
CA THR A 233 11.13 -12.12 26.36
C THR A 233 9.92 -12.52 27.20
N VAL A 234 9.92 -12.19 28.49
CA VAL A 234 8.77 -12.44 29.38
C VAL A 234 7.54 -11.67 28.90
N THR A 235 7.70 -10.40 28.53
CA THR A 235 6.61 -9.55 28.05
C THR A 235 6.05 -10.06 26.72
N ALA A 236 6.91 -10.40 25.76
CA ALA A 236 6.52 -10.92 24.46
C ALA A 236 5.74 -12.25 24.57
N ARG A 237 6.17 -13.14 25.49
CA ARG A 237 5.44 -14.38 25.80
C ARG A 237 4.03 -14.11 26.33
N LYS A 238 3.85 -13.10 27.19
CA LYS A 238 2.53 -12.69 27.68
C LYS A 238 1.58 -12.26 26.55
N HIS A 239 2.14 -11.78 25.44
CA HIS A 239 1.40 -11.33 24.25
C HIS A 239 1.38 -12.37 23.11
N GLY A 240 1.78 -13.62 23.36
CA GLY A 240 1.66 -14.72 22.40
C GLY A 240 2.84 -14.87 21.43
N PHE A 241 3.94 -14.15 21.62
CA PHE A 241 5.16 -14.30 20.83
C PHE A 241 6.10 -15.31 21.50
N SER A 242 6.61 -16.28 20.73
CA SER A 242 7.41 -17.39 21.24
C SER A 242 8.92 -17.21 21.09
N GLN A 243 9.37 -16.27 20.26
CA GLN A 243 10.79 -16.03 20.00
C GLN A 243 11.44 -15.26 21.17
N PRO A 244 12.53 -15.77 21.75
CA PRO A 244 13.28 -15.06 22.79
C PRO A 244 14.18 -13.97 22.18
N PHE A 245 14.40 -12.89 22.93
CA PHE A 245 15.40 -11.89 22.60
C PHE A 245 16.75 -12.27 23.20
N SER A 246 17.85 -11.98 22.51
CA SER A 246 19.21 -12.11 23.04
C SER A 246 19.80 -10.76 23.40
N ASP A 247 20.72 -10.76 24.36
CA ASP A 247 21.57 -9.61 24.71
C ASP A 247 22.28 -9.02 23.48
N ASP A 248 22.86 -9.86 22.62
CA ASP A 248 23.52 -9.44 21.39
C ASP A 248 22.55 -8.68 20.44
N THR A 249 21.30 -9.15 20.34
CA THR A 249 20.28 -8.51 19.50
C THR A 249 19.92 -7.12 20.04
N ILE A 250 19.74 -7.00 21.36
CA ILE A 250 19.41 -5.73 22.01
C ILE A 250 20.59 -4.74 21.92
N ALA A 251 21.83 -5.22 22.11
CA ALA A 251 23.04 -4.40 21.98
C ALA A 251 23.20 -3.85 20.55
N GLU A 252 22.97 -4.67 19.53
CA GLU A 252 23.04 -4.22 18.14
C GLU A 252 21.95 -3.19 17.80
N TRP A 253 20.75 -3.34 18.37
CA TRP A 253 19.69 -2.34 18.23
C TRP A 253 20.15 -1.01 18.83
N LEU A 254 20.58 -1.01 20.10
CA LEU A 254 21.01 0.18 20.85
C LEU A 254 22.19 0.91 20.18
N LYS A 255 23.20 0.18 19.71
CA LYS A 255 24.34 0.76 19.00
C LYS A 255 23.94 1.50 17.72
N ARG A 256 23.00 0.96 16.94
CA ARG A 256 22.49 1.59 15.71
C ARG A 256 21.73 2.90 15.95
N PHE A 257 21.31 3.17 17.20
CA PHE A 257 20.68 4.43 17.61
C PHE A 257 21.69 5.50 18.01
N GLU A 258 22.78 5.11 18.68
CA GLU A 258 23.82 6.01 19.14
C GLU A 258 24.65 6.58 17.97
N ASP A 259 24.94 5.76 16.97
CA ASP A 259 25.64 6.16 15.73
C ASP A 259 24.87 7.18 14.86
N LYS A 260 23.65 7.57 15.27
CA LYS A 260 22.76 8.49 14.53
C LYS A 260 22.26 9.68 15.35
N LYS A 261 22.84 9.93 16.53
CA LYS A 261 22.66 11.18 17.28
C LYS A 261 23.52 12.28 16.64
N GLU A 262 23.03 12.84 15.53
CA GLU A 262 23.39 14.17 15.03
C GLU A 262 22.15 15.07 15.09
#